data_AF-A0A2I4DXJ5-F1
#
_entry.id   AF-A0A2I4DXJ5-F1
#
_cell.length_a   1.000
_cell.length_b   1.000
_cell.length_c   1.000
_cell.angle_alpha   90.00
_cell.angle_beta   90.00
_cell.angle_gamma   90.00
#
_symmetry.space_group_name_H-M   'P 1'
#
loop_
_entity.id
_entity.type
_entity.pdbx_description
1 polymer ?
#
loop_
_entity_poly.entity_id
_entity_poly.type
_entity_poly.pdbx_seq_one_letter_code
_entity_poly.pdbx_strand_id
1 'polypeptide(L)'
;MKGVNTPVSTAVIMPSPILLWRFKIGWDSVMRMSVDLRDLFLYEAFLYYNPLLLMTMTVWLWGINLWFFSQASVNYAKIFDLDQNHLTHREIWKCATWMTIIVPTSMTAYLYLYSNGEVSLAASQPVLLYCAVAMILVFPFDIFYMSSRYYLLRTLWRILLPLQAISFSDFFLADILTSMAKVFSDLERSVCRMLHRQVATIAWFEADSVCGSHSIAIPLVLVLPYLFRFFQCLRQYKDTREKTTLLNALKYSTAVPVIFLSALKYHVFPDRWTNFYRPLWLLSSVLNSLYSFYWDVTRDWDLSGFTRIFKFSKPHLFSHMLYGRKWVYFWVIGSNLVLRCTWTYKLSAHLRHNYITVFTIAALEIFRRFQWIFFRVENEWIKMNAKSNLQLTTNDITNEEEKLLSSTEHNV
;
A
#
# COMPACT_ATOMS: atom_id res chain seq x y z
N MET A 1 -18.88 -52.73 2.82
CA MET A 1 -19.19 -51.34 3.24
C MET A 1 -18.63 -50.40 2.18
N LYS A 2 -19.51 -49.86 1.32
CA LYS A 2 -19.14 -48.96 0.22
C LYS A 2 -19.04 -47.53 0.75
N GLY A 3 -17.94 -46.85 0.42
CA GLY A 3 -17.66 -45.48 0.83
C GLY A 3 -18.68 -44.50 0.27
N VAL A 4 -19.13 -43.60 1.13
CA VAL A 4 -19.98 -42.46 0.78
C VAL A 4 -19.08 -41.35 0.26
N ASN A 5 -19.10 -41.14 -1.05
CA ASN A 5 -18.53 -39.95 -1.69
C ASN A 5 -19.48 -38.77 -1.46
N THR A 6 -19.09 -37.82 -0.63
CA THR A 6 -19.74 -36.50 -0.56
C THR A 6 -19.39 -35.70 -1.82
N PRO A 7 -20.38 -35.17 -2.58
CA PRO A 7 -20.10 -34.35 -3.74
C PRO A 7 -19.59 -32.98 -3.28
N VAL A 8 -18.38 -32.62 -3.70
CA VAL A 8 -17.88 -31.24 -3.64
C VAL A 8 -18.74 -30.43 -4.61
N SER A 9 -19.70 -29.68 -4.08
CA SER A 9 -20.43 -28.68 -4.85
C SER A 9 -19.47 -27.53 -5.16
N THR A 10 -18.87 -27.56 -6.34
CA THR A 10 -18.30 -26.38 -6.99
C THR A 10 -19.45 -25.44 -7.31
N ALA A 11 -19.83 -24.60 -6.34
CA ALA A 11 -20.72 -23.49 -6.58
C ALA A 11 -20.04 -22.57 -7.60
N VAL A 12 -20.48 -22.64 -8.85
CA VAL A 12 -20.16 -21.64 -9.87
C VAL A 12 -20.67 -20.32 -9.31
N ILE A 13 -19.76 -19.43 -8.90
CA ILE A 13 -20.09 -18.09 -8.46
C ILE A 13 -20.60 -17.35 -9.69
N MET A 14 -21.90 -17.46 -9.97
CA MET A 14 -22.52 -16.65 -11.00
C MET A 14 -22.49 -15.19 -10.52
N PRO A 15 -21.99 -14.25 -11.34
CA PRO A 15 -22.05 -12.84 -11.00
C PRO A 15 -23.51 -12.43 -10.77
N SER A 16 -23.75 -11.60 -9.75
CA SER A 16 -25.12 -11.19 -9.41
C SER A 16 -25.79 -10.51 -10.61
N PRO A 17 -27.12 -10.65 -10.79
CA PRO A 17 -27.85 -10.02 -11.90
C PRO A 17 -27.62 -8.50 -11.98
N ILE A 18 -27.43 -7.85 -10.83
CA ILE A 18 -27.14 -6.41 -10.72
C ILE A 18 -25.74 -6.08 -11.28
N LEU A 19 -24.74 -6.93 -11.03
CA LEU A 19 -23.39 -6.76 -11.56
C LEU A 19 -23.37 -6.92 -13.08
N LEU A 20 -24.06 -7.93 -13.60
CA LEU A 20 -24.21 -8.15 -15.05
C LEU A 20 -24.94 -6.99 -15.73
N TRP A 21 -25.98 -6.45 -15.11
CA TRP A 21 -26.71 -5.29 -15.63
C TRP A 21 -25.84 -4.02 -15.68
N ARG A 22 -25.05 -3.76 -14.64
CA ARG A 22 -24.08 -2.64 -14.63
C ARG A 22 -23.01 -2.78 -15.71
N PHE A 23 -22.48 -3.98 -15.86
CA PHE A 23 -21.50 -4.28 -16.90
C PHE A 23 -22.11 -4.05 -18.29
N LYS A 24 -23.35 -4.50 -18.52
CA LYS A 24 -24.08 -4.26 -19.75
C LYS A 24 -24.25 -2.76 -20.04
N ILE A 25 -24.66 -1.95 -19.06
CA ILE A 25 -24.79 -0.49 -19.25
C ILE A 25 -23.45 0.15 -19.59
N GLY A 26 -22.38 -0.22 -18.87
CA GLY A 26 -21.04 0.28 -19.16
C GLY A 26 -20.60 -0.08 -20.58
N TRP A 27 -20.82 -1.34 -20.98
CA TRP A 27 -20.51 -1.83 -22.32
C TRP A 27 -21.29 -1.11 -23.42
N ASP A 28 -22.62 -0.99 -23.25
CA ASP A 28 -23.49 -0.31 -24.20
C ASP A 28 -23.12 1.19 -24.33
N SER A 29 -22.71 1.83 -23.23
CA SER A 29 -22.25 3.22 -23.23
C SER A 29 -20.93 3.40 -23.99
N VAL A 30 -19.98 2.49 -23.80
CA VAL A 30 -18.68 2.50 -24.52
C VAL A 30 -18.88 2.26 -26.02
N MET A 31 -19.79 1.35 -26.38
CA MET A 31 -20.05 0.99 -27.78
C MET A 31 -20.81 2.09 -28.55
N ARG A 32 -21.48 3.02 -27.87
CA ARG A 32 -22.09 4.21 -28.49
C ARG A 32 -21.07 5.26 -28.95
N MET A 33 -19.84 5.24 -28.42
CA MET A 33 -18.81 6.23 -28.74
C MET A 33 -18.03 5.82 -30.01
N SER A 34 -17.67 6.81 -30.82
CA SER A 34 -16.74 6.60 -31.95
C SER A 34 -15.39 6.06 -31.45
N VAL A 35 -14.67 5.34 -32.30
CA VAL A 35 -13.42 4.65 -31.92
C VAL A 35 -12.38 5.63 -31.38
N ASP A 36 -12.22 6.80 -32.03
CA ASP A 36 -11.25 7.82 -31.60
C ASP A 36 -11.63 8.47 -30.26
N LEU A 37 -12.92 8.64 -29.99
CA LEU A 37 -13.42 9.21 -28.72
C LEU A 37 -13.36 8.19 -27.58
N ARG A 38 -13.43 6.90 -27.90
CA ARG A 38 -13.47 5.79 -26.95
C ARG A 38 -12.17 5.67 -26.15
N ASP A 39 -11.02 5.65 -26.82
CA ASP A 39 -9.74 5.47 -26.15
C ASP A 39 -9.38 6.68 -25.27
N LEU A 40 -9.66 7.89 -25.77
CA LEU A 40 -9.49 9.12 -25.01
C LEU A 40 -10.38 9.11 -23.76
N PHE A 41 -11.64 8.73 -23.90
CA PHE A 41 -12.59 8.75 -22.80
C PHE A 41 -12.35 7.64 -21.77
N LEU A 42 -11.98 6.43 -22.21
CA LEU A 42 -11.58 5.36 -21.32
C LEU A 42 -10.35 5.76 -20.51
N TYR A 43 -9.39 6.45 -21.12
CA TYR A 43 -8.26 7.03 -20.40
C TYR A 43 -8.70 8.03 -19.33
N GLU A 44 -9.65 8.93 -19.63
CA GLU A 44 -10.16 9.89 -18.66
C GLU A 44 -10.91 9.24 -17.50
N ALA A 45 -11.82 8.32 -17.78
CA ALA A 45 -12.51 7.55 -16.76
C ALA A 45 -11.48 6.82 -15.88
N PHE A 46 -10.46 6.22 -16.50
CA PHE A 46 -9.42 5.55 -15.76
C PHE A 46 -8.62 6.51 -14.86
N LEU A 47 -8.28 7.69 -15.36
CA LEU A 47 -7.57 8.73 -14.60
C LEU A 47 -8.31 9.05 -13.29
N TYR A 48 -9.61 9.32 -13.35
CA TYR A 48 -10.39 9.72 -12.19
C TYR A 48 -10.68 8.56 -11.22
N TYR A 49 -10.91 7.35 -11.71
CA TYR A 49 -11.34 6.24 -10.84
C TYR A 49 -10.19 5.34 -10.36
N ASN A 50 -9.03 5.37 -11.02
CA ASN A 50 -7.87 4.55 -10.66
C ASN A 50 -7.43 4.69 -9.19
N PRO A 51 -7.30 5.91 -8.61
CA PRO A 51 -6.88 6.04 -7.22
C PRO A 51 -7.79 5.30 -6.23
N LEU A 52 -9.10 5.42 -6.43
CA LEU A 52 -10.09 4.80 -5.56
C LEU A 52 -10.22 3.28 -5.81
N LEU A 53 -10.03 2.82 -7.04
CA LEU A 53 -9.97 1.38 -7.35
C LEU A 53 -8.76 0.72 -6.67
N LEU A 54 -7.58 1.32 -6.76
CA LEU A 54 -6.37 0.82 -6.09
C LEU A 54 -6.45 0.93 -4.57
N MET A 55 -7.08 1.98 -4.03
CA MET A 55 -7.39 2.06 -2.60
C MET A 55 -8.33 0.93 -2.18
N THR A 56 -9.39 0.67 -2.95
CA THR A 56 -10.32 -0.45 -2.70
C THR A 56 -9.58 -1.79 -2.67
N MET A 57 -8.67 -2.02 -3.61
CA MET A 57 -7.81 -3.22 -3.62
C MET A 57 -6.94 -3.31 -2.36
N THR A 58 -6.37 -2.19 -1.90
CA THR A 58 -5.55 -2.14 -0.68
C THR A 58 -6.37 -2.55 0.56
N VAL A 59 -7.62 -2.08 0.66
CA VAL A 59 -8.53 -2.44 1.76
C VAL A 59 -8.91 -3.93 1.71
N TRP A 60 -9.18 -4.48 0.52
CA TRP A 60 -9.41 -5.92 0.34
C TRP A 60 -8.23 -6.77 0.83
N LEU A 61 -7.03 -6.44 0.36
CA LEU A 61 -5.80 -7.14 0.73
C LEU A 61 -5.47 -7.00 2.22
N TRP A 62 -5.77 -5.84 2.81
CA TRP A 62 -5.65 -5.66 4.26
C TRP A 62 -6.61 -6.57 5.03
N GLY A 63 -7.86 -6.71 4.58
CA GLY A 63 -8.81 -7.66 5.16
C GLY A 63 -8.33 -9.11 5.09
N ILE A 64 -7.65 -9.50 4.01
CA ILE A 64 -7.04 -10.84 3.88
C ILE A 64 -5.89 -11.02 4.90
N ASN A 65 -5.03 -10.02 5.07
CA ASN A 65 -3.97 -10.06 6.09
C ASN A 65 -4.56 -10.27 7.49
N LEU A 66 -5.56 -9.48 7.86
CA LEU A 66 -6.23 -9.59 9.17
C LEU A 66 -6.91 -10.94 9.38
N TRP A 67 -7.55 -11.47 8.34
CA TRP A 67 -8.17 -12.80 8.40
C TRP A 67 -7.11 -13.86 8.71
N PHE A 68 -5.98 -13.81 7.99
CA PHE A 68 -4.89 -14.77 8.20
C PHE A 68 -4.26 -14.63 9.60
N PHE A 69 -4.03 -13.40 10.08
CA PHE A 69 -3.53 -13.17 11.43
C PHE A 69 -4.48 -13.72 12.49
N SER A 70 -5.78 -13.59 12.29
CA SER A 70 -6.81 -14.18 13.15
C SER A 70 -6.76 -15.71 13.13
N GLN A 71 -6.56 -16.34 11.97
CA GLN A 71 -6.43 -17.80 11.88
C GLN A 71 -5.16 -18.31 12.56
N ALA A 72 -4.06 -17.57 12.43
CA ALA A 72 -2.77 -17.91 13.04
C ALA A 72 -2.66 -17.51 14.52
N SER A 73 -3.75 -17.04 15.15
CA SER A 73 -3.79 -16.57 16.55
C SER A 73 -2.76 -15.49 16.88
N VAL A 74 -2.38 -14.66 15.90
CA VAL A 74 -1.50 -13.51 16.11
C VAL A 74 -2.31 -12.37 16.69
N ASN A 75 -1.96 -11.91 17.89
CA ASN A 75 -2.62 -10.76 18.53
C ASN A 75 -2.15 -9.43 17.89
N TYR A 76 -2.66 -9.15 16.69
CA TYR A 76 -2.36 -7.92 15.95
C TYR A 76 -2.87 -6.67 16.66
N ALA A 77 -3.94 -6.76 17.46
CA ALA A 77 -4.45 -5.63 18.23
C ALA A 77 -3.39 -5.09 19.20
N LYS A 78 -2.66 -5.98 19.88
CA LYS A 78 -1.53 -5.58 20.76
C LYS A 78 -0.36 -4.97 19.98
N ILE A 79 -0.06 -5.47 18.78
CA ILE A 79 1.05 -4.99 17.95
C ILE A 79 0.80 -3.55 17.46
N PHE A 80 -0.45 -3.27 17.07
CA PHE A 80 -0.86 -1.98 16.54
C PHE A 80 -1.41 -1.02 17.61
N ASP A 81 -1.45 -1.45 18.88
CA ASP A 81 -2.04 -0.69 19.98
C ASP A 81 -3.49 -0.25 19.68
N LEU A 82 -4.29 -1.22 19.22
CA LEU A 82 -5.68 -1.00 18.83
C LEU A 82 -6.60 -1.05 20.05
N ASP A 83 -7.62 -0.19 20.03
CA ASP A 83 -8.71 -0.20 21.00
C ASP A 83 -9.54 -1.50 20.93
N GLN A 84 -10.31 -1.82 21.97
CA GLN A 84 -11.18 -3.00 22.03
C GLN A 84 -12.22 -3.01 20.90
N ASN A 85 -12.66 -1.84 20.46
CA ASN A 85 -13.65 -1.64 19.38
C ASN A 85 -13.00 -1.58 17.98
N HIS A 86 -11.84 -2.20 17.77
CA HIS A 86 -11.18 -2.21 16.46
C HIS A 86 -11.91 -3.09 15.45
N LEU A 87 -11.78 -2.73 14.17
CA LEU A 87 -12.41 -3.49 13.11
C LEU A 87 -11.76 -4.85 12.91
N THR A 88 -12.61 -5.86 12.87
CA THR A 88 -12.25 -7.22 12.47
C THR A 88 -12.12 -7.31 10.95
N HIS A 89 -11.49 -8.38 10.47
CA HIS A 89 -11.40 -8.68 9.03
C HIS A 89 -12.76 -8.67 8.32
N ARG A 90 -13.84 -9.09 9.01
CA ARG A 90 -15.21 -9.11 8.46
C ARG A 90 -15.73 -7.70 8.18
N GLU A 91 -15.50 -6.77 9.09
CA GLU A 91 -15.96 -5.38 8.94
C GLU A 91 -15.13 -4.64 7.89
N ILE A 92 -13.82 -4.93 7.83
CA ILE A 92 -12.96 -4.44 6.75
C ILE A 92 -13.44 -4.94 5.38
N TRP A 93 -13.83 -6.21 5.25
CA TRP A 93 -14.43 -6.73 4.01
C TRP A 93 -15.80 -6.14 3.69
N LYS A 94 -16.62 -5.80 4.69
CA LYS A 94 -17.86 -5.04 4.46
C LYS A 94 -17.54 -3.68 3.85
N CYS A 95 -16.55 -2.96 4.39
CA CYS A 95 -16.09 -1.69 3.83
C CYS A 95 -15.58 -1.85 2.39
N ALA A 96 -14.73 -2.85 2.16
CA ALA A 96 -14.18 -3.15 0.84
C ALA A 96 -15.28 -3.50 -0.17
N THR A 97 -16.30 -4.25 0.24
CA THR A 97 -17.47 -4.59 -0.58
C THR A 97 -18.25 -3.34 -0.98
N TRP A 98 -18.54 -2.44 -0.03
CA TRP A 98 -19.20 -1.18 -0.35
C TRP A 98 -18.38 -0.32 -1.31
N MET A 99 -17.07 -0.24 -1.13
CA MET A 99 -16.18 0.46 -2.06
C MET A 99 -16.20 -0.17 -3.47
N THR A 100 -16.17 -1.51 -3.56
CA THR A 100 -16.28 -2.26 -4.83
C THR A 100 -17.64 -2.08 -5.51
N ILE A 101 -18.70 -1.75 -4.77
CA ILE A 101 -19.99 -1.42 -5.35
C ILE A 101 -20.01 0.04 -5.78
N ILE A 102 -19.67 0.97 -4.90
CA ILE A 102 -19.84 2.42 -5.10
C ILE A 102 -18.91 2.95 -6.19
N VAL A 103 -17.61 2.62 -6.15
CA VAL A 103 -16.61 3.20 -7.08
C VAL A 103 -16.91 2.82 -8.53
N PRO A 104 -17.13 1.53 -8.88
CA PRO A 104 -17.53 1.17 -10.24
C PRO A 104 -18.92 1.69 -10.63
N THR A 105 -19.87 1.84 -9.69
CA THR A 105 -21.18 2.43 -10.02
C THR A 105 -21.02 3.88 -10.48
N SER A 106 -20.24 4.67 -9.73
CA SER A 106 -19.94 6.05 -10.10
C SER A 106 -19.21 6.11 -11.43
N MET A 107 -18.27 5.19 -11.69
CA MET A 107 -17.60 5.08 -12.98
C MET A 107 -18.58 4.77 -14.11
N THR A 108 -19.48 3.80 -13.94
CA THR A 108 -20.51 3.48 -14.95
C THR A 108 -21.46 4.66 -15.16
N ALA A 109 -21.85 5.37 -14.10
CA ALA A 109 -22.69 6.57 -14.21
C ALA A 109 -21.97 7.70 -14.98
N TYR A 110 -20.67 7.91 -14.72
CA TYR A 110 -19.82 8.83 -15.47
C TYR A 110 -19.79 8.47 -16.97
N LEU A 111 -19.54 7.19 -17.29
CA LEU A 111 -19.50 6.71 -18.67
C LEU A 111 -20.85 6.91 -19.37
N TYR A 112 -21.94 6.56 -18.68
CA TYR A 112 -23.30 6.69 -19.21
C TYR A 112 -23.68 8.15 -19.48
N LEU A 113 -23.53 9.04 -18.49
CA LEU A 113 -23.91 10.45 -18.63
C LEU A 113 -23.12 11.13 -19.76
N TYR A 114 -21.82 10.87 -19.83
CA TYR A 114 -20.99 11.42 -20.90
C TYR A 114 -21.41 10.90 -22.28
N SER A 115 -21.69 9.60 -22.41
CA SER A 115 -22.11 9.00 -23.69
C SER A 115 -23.45 9.56 -24.21
N ASN A 116 -24.29 10.09 -23.32
CA ASN A 116 -25.56 10.75 -23.68
C ASN A 116 -25.42 12.27 -23.86
N GLY A 117 -24.21 12.83 -23.82
CA GLY A 117 -23.96 14.26 -24.00
C GLY A 117 -24.10 15.11 -22.75
N GLU A 118 -24.39 14.52 -21.59
CA GLU A 118 -24.57 15.22 -20.31
C GLU A 118 -23.23 15.50 -19.60
N VAL A 119 -22.36 16.27 -20.26
CA VAL A 119 -20.96 16.48 -19.85
C VAL A 119 -20.84 17.08 -18.45
N SER A 120 -21.71 18.05 -18.09
CA SER A 120 -21.68 18.68 -16.76
C SER A 120 -22.05 17.69 -15.64
N LEU A 121 -23.05 16.85 -15.87
CA LEU A 121 -23.46 15.83 -14.89
C LEU A 121 -22.42 14.72 -14.80
N ALA A 122 -21.82 14.31 -15.93
CA ALA A 122 -20.69 13.39 -15.93
C ALA A 122 -19.53 13.94 -15.09
N ALA A 123 -19.13 15.20 -15.31
CA ALA A 123 -18.05 15.84 -14.57
C ALA A 123 -18.29 15.89 -13.05
N SER A 124 -19.54 16.00 -12.60
CA SER A 124 -19.89 16.01 -11.18
C SER A 124 -19.68 14.65 -10.49
N GLN A 125 -19.75 13.52 -11.22
CA GLN A 125 -19.68 12.18 -10.63
C GLN A 125 -18.38 11.91 -9.84
N PRO A 126 -17.17 12.06 -10.43
CA PRO A 126 -15.95 11.89 -9.65
C PRO A 126 -15.83 12.92 -8.53
N VAL A 127 -16.23 14.18 -8.75
CA VAL A 127 -16.16 15.22 -7.70
C VAL A 127 -16.99 14.82 -6.48
N LEU A 128 -18.24 14.40 -6.68
CA LEU A 128 -19.13 13.95 -5.62
C LEU A 128 -18.58 12.73 -4.89
N LEU A 129 -18.04 11.75 -5.63
CA LEU A 129 -17.44 10.55 -5.03
C LEU A 129 -16.26 10.90 -4.12
N TYR A 130 -15.35 11.75 -4.59
CA TYR A 130 -14.18 12.17 -3.81
C TYR A 130 -14.58 12.99 -2.57
N CYS A 131 -15.53 13.91 -2.72
CA CYS A 131 -16.08 14.67 -1.60
C CYS A 131 -16.74 13.73 -0.58
N ALA A 132 -17.53 12.76 -1.03
CA ALA A 132 -18.19 11.79 -0.16
C ALA A 132 -17.18 10.95 0.64
N VAL A 133 -16.13 10.45 0.00
CA VAL A 133 -15.05 9.72 0.68
C VAL A 133 -14.37 10.60 1.72
N ALA A 134 -14.00 11.83 1.37
CA ALA A 134 -13.36 12.76 2.31
C ALA A 134 -14.27 13.07 3.51
N MET A 135 -15.55 13.38 3.25
CA MET A 135 -16.55 13.65 4.28
C MET A 135 -16.72 12.46 5.23
N ILE A 136 -16.86 11.23 4.71
CA ILE A 136 -16.98 10.02 5.54
C ILE A 136 -15.75 9.84 6.43
N LEU A 137 -14.54 10.05 5.91
CA LEU A 137 -13.32 9.89 6.68
C LEU A 137 -13.24 10.86 7.87
N VAL A 138 -13.56 12.14 7.66
CA VAL A 138 -13.45 13.19 8.70
C VAL A 138 -14.71 13.35 9.56
N PHE A 139 -15.78 12.61 9.26
CA PHE A 139 -17.08 12.78 9.91
C PHE A 139 -16.99 12.59 11.43
N PRO A 140 -17.42 13.55 12.27
CA PRO A 140 -17.10 13.50 13.69
C PRO A 140 -18.00 12.57 14.52
N PHE A 141 -19.15 12.17 14.00
CA PHE A 141 -20.12 11.35 14.72
C PHE A 141 -19.78 9.85 14.66
N ASP A 142 -20.36 9.07 15.57
CA ASP A 142 -20.21 7.61 15.64
C ASP A 142 -21.01 6.86 14.56
N ILE A 143 -20.76 7.24 13.31
CA ILE A 143 -21.28 6.63 12.10
C ILE A 143 -20.06 6.18 11.28
N PHE A 144 -20.15 5.00 10.67
CA PHE A 144 -19.05 4.40 9.88
C PHE A 144 -17.76 4.18 10.67
N TYR A 145 -17.84 3.51 11.83
CA TYR A 145 -16.68 3.02 12.59
C TYR A 145 -15.71 4.14 13.03
N MET A 146 -16.20 5.07 13.87
CA MET A 146 -15.47 6.26 14.29
C MET A 146 -14.07 5.97 14.84
N SER A 147 -13.93 5.03 15.78
CA SER A 147 -12.63 4.69 16.39
C SER A 147 -11.56 4.36 15.36
N SER A 148 -11.91 3.59 14.32
CA SER A 148 -10.97 3.20 13.27
C SER A 148 -10.63 4.34 12.31
N ARG A 149 -11.61 5.21 11.99
CA ARG A 149 -11.35 6.41 11.17
C ARG A 149 -10.41 7.38 11.87
N TYR A 150 -10.66 7.66 13.15
CA TYR A 150 -9.79 8.52 13.95
C TYR A 150 -8.42 7.89 14.20
N TYR A 151 -8.34 6.57 14.39
CA TYR A 151 -7.05 5.88 14.45
C TYR A 151 -6.23 6.08 13.17
N LEU A 152 -6.86 5.91 11.99
CA LEU A 152 -6.21 6.17 10.70
C LEU A 152 -5.78 7.63 10.56
N LEU A 153 -6.66 8.59 10.83
CA LEU A 153 -6.37 10.02 10.72
C LEU A 153 -5.26 10.47 11.67
N ARG A 154 -5.29 10.02 12.93
CA ARG A 154 -4.22 10.29 13.90
C ARG A 154 -2.89 9.70 13.44
N THR A 155 -2.89 8.48 12.92
CA THR A 155 -1.68 7.84 12.38
C THR A 155 -1.13 8.63 11.19
N LEU A 156 -1.99 9.04 10.24
CA LEU A 156 -1.60 9.89 9.10
C LEU A 156 -1.02 11.24 9.55
N TRP A 157 -1.61 11.87 10.57
CA TRP A 157 -1.10 13.11 11.16
C TRP A 157 0.29 12.93 11.78
N ARG A 158 0.52 11.85 12.53
CA ARG A 158 1.83 11.52 13.12
C ARG A 158 2.89 11.19 12.07
N ILE A 159 2.48 10.63 10.92
CA ILE A 159 3.37 10.40 9.77
C ILE A 159 3.79 11.74 9.15
N LEU A 160 2.84 12.66 8.96
CA LEU A 160 3.10 13.98 8.39
C LEU A 160 4.02 14.81 9.31
N LEU A 161 3.77 14.75 10.62
CA LEU A 161 4.50 15.51 11.64
C LEU A 161 5.06 14.55 12.71
N PRO A 162 6.25 13.96 12.50
CA PRO A 162 6.88 13.01 13.44
C PRO A 162 7.49 13.74 14.65
N LEU A 163 6.64 14.38 15.45
CA LEU A 163 7.05 15.16 16.64
C LEU A 163 7.25 14.29 17.89
N GLN A 164 6.62 13.12 17.91
CA GLN A 164 6.68 12.15 19.01
C GLN A 164 7.48 10.90 18.63
N ALA A 165 7.72 10.01 19.61
CA ALA A 165 8.32 8.70 19.36
C ALA A 165 7.48 7.92 18.33
N ILE A 166 8.18 7.30 17.37
CA ILE A 166 7.55 6.61 16.24
C ILE A 166 6.99 5.27 16.72
N SER A 167 5.67 5.10 16.64
CA SER A 167 5.02 3.82 16.95
C SER A 167 5.17 2.83 15.78
N PHE A 168 4.93 1.54 16.04
CA PHE A 168 4.92 0.53 14.98
C PHE A 168 3.89 0.86 13.90
N SER A 169 2.71 1.34 14.30
CA SER A 169 1.62 1.73 13.41
C SER A 169 2.02 2.88 12.47
N ASP A 170 2.73 3.89 12.97
CA ASP A 170 3.21 5.02 12.16
C ASP A 170 4.25 4.57 11.13
N PHE A 171 5.18 3.70 11.57
CA PHE A 171 6.18 3.07 10.69
C PHE A 171 5.51 2.22 9.61
N PHE A 172 4.55 1.39 10.00
CA PHE A 172 3.92 0.38 9.16
C PHE A 172 3.05 1.02 8.08
N LEU A 173 2.20 1.96 8.46
CA LEU A 173 1.34 2.66 7.52
C LEU A 173 2.17 3.51 6.55
N ALA A 174 3.20 4.22 7.03
CA ALA A 174 4.07 5.00 6.15
C ALA A 174 4.79 4.12 5.11
N ASP A 175 5.16 2.87 5.46
CA ASP A 175 5.71 1.92 4.48
C ASP A 175 4.70 1.48 3.43
N ILE A 176 3.43 1.31 3.81
CA ILE A 176 2.34 1.10 2.84
C ILE A 176 2.20 2.30 1.91
N LEU A 177 2.29 3.52 2.44
CA LEU A 177 2.19 4.75 1.64
C LEU A 177 3.28 4.84 0.56
N THR A 178 4.49 4.29 0.80
CA THR A 178 5.55 4.26 -0.23
C THR A 178 5.16 3.44 -1.46
N SER A 179 4.46 2.32 -1.27
CA SER A 179 3.91 1.51 -2.36
C SER A 179 2.71 2.18 -3.05
N MET A 180 2.04 3.10 -2.35
CA MET A 180 0.93 3.91 -2.87
C MET A 180 1.36 5.22 -3.53
N ALA A 181 2.66 5.51 -3.70
CA ALA A 181 3.15 6.77 -4.25
C ALA A 181 2.47 7.17 -5.59
N LYS A 182 2.24 6.20 -6.50
CA LYS A 182 1.48 6.48 -7.74
C LYS A 182 0.01 6.75 -7.50
N VAL A 183 -0.61 6.06 -6.56
CA VAL A 183 -2.01 6.30 -6.20
C VAL A 183 -2.16 7.76 -5.80
N PHE A 184 -1.21 8.29 -5.02
CA PHE A 184 -1.16 9.71 -4.67
C PHE A 184 -0.89 10.62 -5.86
N SER A 185 0.01 10.24 -6.78
CA SER A 185 0.24 11.00 -8.01
C SER A 185 -0.99 11.04 -8.92
N ASP A 186 -1.73 9.95 -9.07
CA ASP A 186 -2.98 9.93 -9.82
C ASP A 186 -4.08 10.70 -9.10
N LEU A 187 -4.12 10.61 -7.76
CA LEU A 187 -5.01 11.41 -6.93
C LEU A 187 -4.77 12.91 -7.13
N GLU A 188 -3.52 13.36 -7.06
CA GLU A 188 -3.14 14.76 -7.30
C GLU A 188 -3.61 15.21 -8.68
N ARG A 189 -3.32 14.43 -9.73
CA ARG A 189 -3.72 14.76 -11.09
C ARG A 189 -5.25 14.83 -11.26
N SER A 190 -5.98 13.88 -10.67
CA SER A 190 -7.44 13.87 -10.67
C SER A 190 -8.00 15.11 -9.97
N VAL A 191 -7.49 15.44 -8.78
CA VAL A 191 -7.93 16.61 -8.00
C VAL A 191 -7.59 17.91 -8.72
N CYS A 192 -6.40 18.03 -9.29
CA CYS A 192 -5.99 19.21 -10.07
C CYS A 192 -6.98 19.47 -11.21
N ARG A 193 -7.30 18.45 -12.03
CA ARG A 193 -8.30 18.58 -13.11
C ARG A 193 -9.70 18.92 -12.61
N MET A 194 -10.12 18.35 -11.48
CA MET A 194 -11.41 18.65 -10.85
C MET A 194 -11.50 20.12 -10.39
N LEU A 195 -10.45 20.65 -9.75
CA LEU A 195 -10.41 22.03 -9.27
C LEU A 195 -10.36 23.06 -10.40
N HIS A 196 -9.63 22.76 -11.47
CA HIS A 196 -9.52 23.63 -12.66
C HIS A 196 -10.69 23.48 -13.65
N ARG A 197 -11.75 22.74 -13.29
CA ARG A 197 -12.93 22.48 -14.16
C ARG A 197 -12.56 21.87 -15.52
N GLN A 198 -11.48 21.09 -15.57
CA GLN A 198 -11.00 20.38 -16.76
C GLN A 198 -11.54 18.94 -16.83
N VAL A 199 -12.68 18.69 -16.19
CA VAL A 199 -13.33 17.37 -16.15
C VAL A 199 -14.23 17.25 -17.37
N ALA A 200 -14.11 16.12 -18.09
CA ALA A 200 -14.94 15.82 -19.26
C ALA A 200 -14.83 16.83 -20.43
N THR A 201 -13.76 17.63 -20.48
CA THR A 201 -13.42 18.48 -21.62
C THR A 201 -12.43 17.76 -22.54
N ILE A 202 -12.71 17.67 -23.84
CA ILE A 202 -11.84 17.07 -24.89
C ILE A 202 -10.48 17.82 -25.05
N ALA A 203 -10.24 18.84 -24.22
CA ALA A 203 -9.05 19.70 -24.18
C ALA A 203 -7.75 19.00 -23.74
N TRP A 204 -7.52 17.75 -24.15
CA TRP A 204 -6.20 17.13 -24.13
C TRP A 204 -5.24 17.85 -25.11
N PHE A 205 -5.78 18.52 -26.15
CA PHE A 205 -4.98 19.24 -27.16
C PHE A 205 -4.49 20.63 -26.72
N GLU A 206 -5.02 21.23 -25.65
CA GLU A 206 -4.52 22.50 -25.09
C GLU A 206 -3.76 22.28 -23.75
N ALA A 207 -3.23 21.07 -23.55
CA ALA A 207 -2.59 20.65 -22.31
C ALA A 207 -1.10 21.04 -22.19
N ASP A 208 -0.78 22.29 -22.51
CA ASP A 208 0.33 23.01 -21.85
C ASP A 208 -0.11 23.54 -20.47
N SER A 209 -1.11 22.90 -19.87
CA SER A 209 -1.87 23.38 -18.73
C SER A 209 -1.31 22.91 -17.38
N VAL A 210 -1.62 23.69 -16.34
CA VAL A 210 -1.19 23.60 -14.93
C VAL A 210 -1.14 22.16 -14.36
N CYS A 211 -2.03 21.27 -14.78
CA CYS A 211 -2.14 19.88 -14.31
C CYS A 211 -1.49 18.84 -15.23
N GLY A 212 -0.68 19.29 -16.20
CA GLY A 212 -0.10 18.49 -17.26
C GLY A 212 1.17 17.73 -16.87
N SER A 213 1.74 17.04 -17.86
CA SER A 213 2.89 16.15 -17.69
C SER A 213 4.19 16.85 -17.26
N HIS A 214 4.25 18.18 -17.42
CA HIS A 214 5.37 19.03 -17.02
C HIS A 214 5.18 19.63 -15.61
N SER A 215 4.10 19.26 -14.90
CA SER A 215 3.85 19.77 -13.55
C SER A 215 4.89 19.24 -12.55
N ILE A 216 5.53 20.17 -11.84
CA ILE A 216 6.45 19.89 -10.73
C ILE A 216 5.71 19.23 -9.55
N ALA A 217 4.38 19.36 -9.46
CA ALA A 217 3.59 18.72 -8.41
C ALA A 217 3.70 17.18 -8.46
N ILE A 218 3.82 16.59 -9.64
CA ILE A 218 3.89 15.13 -9.84
C ILE A 218 5.09 14.51 -9.10
N PRO A 219 6.37 14.91 -9.36
CA PRO A 219 7.51 14.37 -8.63
C PRO A 219 7.47 14.70 -7.13
N LEU A 220 6.91 15.83 -6.72
CA LEU A 220 6.76 16.19 -5.30
C LEU A 220 5.81 15.24 -4.56
N VAL A 221 4.66 14.91 -5.16
CA VAL A 221 3.71 13.97 -4.55
C VAL A 221 4.24 12.54 -4.59
N LEU A 222 4.96 12.14 -5.64
CA LEU A 222 5.60 10.83 -5.71
C LEU A 222 6.67 10.62 -4.63
N VAL A 223 7.47 11.66 -4.33
CA VAL A 223 8.56 11.57 -3.34
C VAL A 223 8.05 11.68 -1.90
N LEU A 224 6.89 12.31 -1.69
CA LEU A 224 6.33 12.62 -0.37
C LEU A 224 6.32 11.42 0.61
N PRO A 225 5.82 10.21 0.24
CA PRO A 225 5.82 9.08 1.17
C PRO A 225 7.24 8.62 1.57
N TYR A 226 8.21 8.75 0.67
CA TYR A 226 9.61 8.40 0.96
C TYR A 226 10.25 9.42 1.91
N LEU A 227 9.91 10.70 1.78
CA LEU A 227 10.35 11.74 2.71
C LEU A 227 9.77 11.54 4.11
N PHE A 228 8.49 11.16 4.22
CA PHE A 228 7.91 10.83 5.52
C PHE A 228 8.69 9.72 6.22
N ARG A 229 9.02 8.64 5.51
CA ARG A 229 9.85 7.55 6.04
C ARG A 229 11.25 8.00 6.39
N PHE A 230 11.89 8.79 5.53
CA PHE A 230 13.20 9.37 5.80
C PHE A 230 13.21 10.16 7.12
N PHE A 231 12.27 11.09 7.31
CA PHE A 231 12.19 11.89 8.52
C PHE A 231 11.82 11.07 9.76
N GLN A 232 10.93 10.07 9.63
CA GLN A 232 10.65 9.14 10.72
C GLN A 232 11.90 8.37 11.14
N CYS A 233 12.72 7.91 10.20
CA CYS A 233 13.97 7.21 10.50
C CYS A 233 15.00 8.12 11.18
N LEU A 234 15.12 9.38 10.75
CA LEU A 234 15.98 10.36 11.42
C LEU A 234 15.48 10.68 12.84
N ARG A 235 14.17 10.80 13.02
CA ARG A 235 13.56 10.99 14.35
C ARG A 235 13.84 9.81 15.25
N GLN A 236 13.65 8.59 14.74
CA GLN A 236 13.94 7.37 15.49
C GLN A 236 15.42 7.29 15.87
N TYR A 237 16.34 7.68 14.97
CA TYR A 237 17.77 7.75 15.31
C TYR A 237 18.05 8.76 16.43
N LYS A 238 17.41 9.92 16.41
CA LYS A 238 17.56 10.94 17.45
C LYS A 238 17.15 10.39 18.83
N ASP A 239 16.08 9.60 18.86
CA ASP A 239 15.51 9.05 20.09
C ASP A 239 16.27 7.81 20.59
N THR A 240 16.65 6.86 19.72
CA THR A 240 17.25 5.56 20.11
C THR A 240 18.76 5.47 19.93
N ARG A 241 19.36 6.37 19.12
CA ARG A 241 20.78 6.35 18.70
C ARG A 241 21.22 5.07 17.97
N GLU A 242 20.28 4.24 17.52
CA GLU A 242 20.59 3.01 16.78
C GLU A 242 21.00 3.30 15.34
N LYS A 243 22.24 2.97 14.95
CA LYS A 243 22.76 3.22 13.59
C LYS A 243 21.95 2.55 12.47
N THR A 244 21.26 1.46 12.77
CA THR A 244 20.36 0.76 11.83
C THR A 244 19.26 1.69 11.30
N THR A 245 18.76 2.62 12.11
CA THR A 245 17.73 3.59 11.71
C THR A 245 18.26 4.59 10.66
N LEU A 246 19.54 5.00 10.74
CA LEU A 246 20.17 5.83 9.70
C LEU A 246 20.34 5.08 8.38
N LEU A 247 20.69 3.80 8.42
CA LEU A 247 20.73 2.96 7.22
C LEU A 247 19.32 2.84 6.60
N ASN A 248 18.27 2.79 7.43
CA ASN A 248 16.91 2.81 6.91
C ASN A 248 16.57 4.17 6.26
N ALA A 249 17.01 5.29 6.86
CA ALA A 249 16.86 6.62 6.25
C ALA A 249 17.54 6.68 4.88
N LEU A 250 18.78 6.18 4.79
CA LEU A 250 19.54 6.11 3.53
C LEU A 250 18.80 5.28 2.47
N LYS A 251 18.19 4.16 2.87
CA LYS A 251 17.35 3.36 1.96
C LYS A 251 16.26 4.22 1.32
N TYR A 252 15.48 4.98 2.09
CA TYR A 252 14.42 5.81 1.52
C TYR A 252 14.95 7.00 0.71
N SER A 253 16.10 7.56 1.06
CA SER A 253 16.70 8.65 0.28
C SER A 253 17.14 8.20 -1.11
N THR A 254 17.48 6.91 -1.30
CA THR A 254 17.83 6.39 -2.64
C THR A 254 16.68 6.43 -3.66
N ALA A 255 15.43 6.57 -3.22
CA ALA A 255 14.28 6.72 -4.14
C ALA A 255 14.19 8.14 -4.74
N VAL A 256 14.74 9.15 -4.05
CA VAL A 256 14.63 10.56 -4.44
C VAL A 256 15.28 10.82 -5.81
N PRO A 257 16.53 10.40 -6.10
CA PRO A 257 17.13 10.60 -7.41
C PRO A 257 16.33 9.92 -8.53
N VAL A 258 15.79 8.73 -8.29
CA VAL A 258 14.99 7.99 -9.28
C VAL A 258 13.78 8.81 -9.70
N ILE A 259 13.04 9.38 -8.74
CA ILE A 259 11.83 10.15 -8.98
C ILE A 259 12.14 11.45 -9.74
N PHE A 260 13.11 12.24 -9.27
CA PHE A 260 13.45 13.52 -9.90
C PHE A 260 14.09 13.35 -11.29
N LEU A 261 14.97 12.36 -11.47
CA LEU A 261 15.52 12.05 -12.79
C LEU A 261 14.44 11.58 -13.76
N SER A 262 13.43 10.84 -13.29
CA SER A 262 12.27 10.46 -14.11
C SER A 262 11.47 11.67 -14.59
N ALA A 263 11.30 12.68 -13.74
CA ALA A 263 10.63 13.92 -14.09
C ALA A 263 11.46 14.80 -15.04
N LEU A 264 12.79 14.86 -14.83
CA LEU A 264 13.70 15.63 -15.68
C LEU A 264 13.63 15.24 -17.15
N LYS A 265 13.24 14.00 -17.47
CA LYS A 265 12.99 13.56 -18.85
C LYS A 265 12.11 14.53 -19.66
N TYR A 266 11.16 15.22 -19.03
CA TYR A 266 10.24 16.13 -19.71
C TYR A 266 10.73 17.58 -19.78
N HIS A 267 11.87 17.88 -19.16
CA HIS A 267 12.41 19.24 -19.07
C HIS A 267 13.79 19.36 -19.73
N VAL A 268 14.30 18.29 -20.35
CA VAL A 268 15.61 18.25 -20.97
C VAL A 268 15.52 17.76 -22.41
N PHE A 269 16.43 18.23 -23.26
CA PHE A 269 16.51 17.80 -24.66
C PHE A 269 16.77 16.28 -24.77
N PRO A 270 16.18 15.60 -25.78
CA PRO A 270 16.30 14.15 -25.96
C PRO A 270 17.73 13.61 -25.99
N ASP A 271 18.67 14.37 -26.58
CA ASP A 271 20.09 13.98 -26.65
C ASP A 271 20.75 13.96 -25.27
N ARG A 272 20.50 14.99 -24.44
CA ARG A 272 21.00 15.04 -23.06
C ARG A 272 20.35 13.96 -22.19
N TRP A 273 19.06 13.71 -22.40
CA TRP A 273 18.36 12.62 -21.72
C TRP A 273 19.05 11.28 -22.00
N THR A 274 19.27 10.96 -23.27
CA THR A 274 19.78 9.64 -23.69
C THR A 274 21.23 9.42 -23.25
N ASN A 275 22.08 10.44 -23.37
CA ASN A 275 23.52 10.31 -23.15
C ASN A 275 23.95 10.48 -21.69
N PHE A 276 23.24 11.29 -20.89
CA PHE A 276 23.66 11.63 -19.53
C PHE A 276 22.63 11.22 -18.45
N TYR A 277 21.40 11.71 -18.55
CA TYR A 277 20.41 11.53 -17.49
C TYR A 277 19.85 10.10 -17.43
N ARG A 278 19.69 9.41 -18.57
CA ARG A 278 19.16 8.05 -18.63
C ARG A 278 20.11 7.03 -17.97
N PRO A 279 21.44 7.03 -18.23
CA PRO A 279 22.37 6.19 -17.48
C PRO A 279 22.33 6.46 -15.97
N LEU A 280 22.29 7.74 -15.55
CA LEU A 280 22.22 8.11 -14.13
C LEU A 280 20.91 7.65 -13.47
N TRP A 281 19.79 7.77 -14.19
CA TRP A 281 18.49 7.27 -13.77
C TRP A 281 18.49 5.75 -13.61
N LEU A 282 19.05 5.02 -14.58
CA LEU A 282 19.19 3.56 -14.50
C LEU A 282 20.05 3.16 -13.29
N LEU A 283 21.20 3.79 -13.10
CA LEU A 283 22.07 3.53 -11.95
C LEU A 283 21.35 3.78 -10.62
N SER A 284 20.70 4.94 -10.49
CA SER A 284 19.92 5.29 -9.29
C SER A 284 18.82 4.25 -9.02
N SER A 285 18.15 3.78 -10.07
CA SER A 285 17.08 2.81 -9.99
C SER A 285 17.57 1.42 -9.56
N VAL A 286 18.71 0.99 -10.09
CA VAL A 286 19.37 -0.27 -9.69
C VAL A 286 19.80 -0.18 -8.22
N LEU A 287 20.45 0.90 -7.81
CA LEU A 287 20.87 1.11 -6.42
C LEU A 287 19.68 1.09 -5.45
N ASN A 288 18.62 1.83 -5.77
CA ASN A 288 17.40 1.83 -4.95
C ASN A 288 16.76 0.45 -4.87
N SER A 289 16.64 -0.25 -6.00
CA SER A 289 16.00 -1.56 -6.08
C SER A 289 16.77 -2.61 -5.28
N LEU A 290 18.10 -2.67 -5.46
CA LEU A 290 18.96 -3.63 -4.75
C LEU A 290 19.02 -3.36 -3.24
N TYR A 291 19.18 -2.10 -2.83
CA TYR A 291 19.22 -1.76 -1.41
C TYR A 291 17.88 -2.07 -0.75
N SER A 292 16.78 -1.64 -1.37
CA SER A 292 15.46 -1.89 -0.79
C SER A 292 15.09 -3.37 -0.78
N PHE A 293 15.53 -4.15 -1.79
CA PHE A 293 15.39 -5.61 -1.80
C PHE A 293 16.18 -6.27 -0.67
N TYR A 294 17.46 -5.89 -0.50
CA TYR A 294 18.28 -6.34 0.62
C TYR A 294 17.60 -6.07 1.96
N TRP A 295 17.03 -4.87 2.12
CA TRP A 295 16.35 -4.47 3.35
C TRP A 295 15.13 -5.35 3.66
N ASP A 296 14.26 -5.58 2.67
CA ASP A 296 13.06 -6.40 2.87
C ASP A 296 13.45 -7.81 3.36
N VAL A 297 14.40 -8.45 2.66
CA VAL A 297 14.79 -9.85 2.94
C VAL A 297 15.51 -9.98 4.28
N THR A 298 16.47 -9.10 4.56
CA THR A 298 17.36 -9.27 5.73
C THR A 298 16.86 -8.59 6.98
N ARG A 299 16.19 -7.44 6.88
CA ARG A 299 15.77 -6.64 8.05
C ARG A 299 14.30 -6.81 8.36
N ASP A 300 13.43 -6.66 7.36
CA ASP A 300 11.99 -6.67 7.61
C ASP A 300 11.46 -8.08 7.82
N TRP A 301 11.93 -9.05 7.02
CA TRP A 301 11.55 -10.47 7.12
C TRP A 301 12.46 -11.29 8.02
N ASP A 302 13.59 -10.73 8.46
CA ASP A 302 14.63 -11.40 9.27
C ASP A 302 15.11 -12.76 8.71
N LEU A 303 15.10 -12.90 7.38
CA LEU A 303 15.56 -14.11 6.69
C LEU A 303 17.08 -14.17 6.55
N SER A 304 17.84 -13.51 7.43
CA SER A 304 19.31 -13.45 7.40
C SER A 304 19.98 -14.84 7.50
N GLY A 305 19.25 -15.88 7.92
CA GLY A 305 19.69 -17.27 7.83
C GLY A 305 19.80 -17.80 6.39
N PHE A 306 19.04 -17.26 5.44
CA PHE A 306 19.14 -17.59 4.01
C PHE A 306 20.42 -17.04 3.38
N THR A 307 20.97 -15.90 3.84
CA THR A 307 22.32 -15.47 3.41
C THR A 307 23.44 -16.37 3.95
N ARG A 308 23.13 -17.23 4.93
CA ARG A 308 24.02 -18.25 5.47
C ARG A 308 23.74 -19.63 4.84
N ILE A 309 23.57 -19.65 3.51
CA ILE A 309 23.33 -20.85 2.68
C ILE A 309 24.33 -22.01 2.93
N PHE A 310 25.45 -21.79 3.65
CA PHE A 310 26.39 -22.85 4.06
C PHE A 310 26.37 -23.26 5.55
N LYS A 311 25.46 -22.76 6.39
CA LYS A 311 25.33 -23.26 7.77
C LYS A 311 23.88 -23.21 8.26
N PHE A 312 23.13 -24.29 7.98
CA PHE A 312 21.87 -24.62 8.66
C PHE A 312 22.17 -24.97 10.11
N SER A 313 22.00 -24.02 11.05
CA SER A 313 22.23 -24.32 12.47
C SER A 313 21.24 -23.65 13.43
N LYS A 314 20.15 -23.03 12.95
CA LYS A 314 19.07 -22.57 13.85
C LYS A 314 17.67 -22.89 13.30
N PRO A 315 16.88 -23.75 13.97
CA PRO A 315 15.53 -24.14 13.52
C PRO A 315 14.45 -23.07 13.69
N HIS A 316 14.73 -21.93 14.33
CA HIS A 316 13.78 -20.81 14.51
C HIS A 316 13.66 -19.89 13.26
N LEU A 317 14.14 -20.33 12.10
CA LEU A 317 14.20 -19.53 10.87
C LEU A 317 12.89 -19.47 10.07
N PHE A 318 11.86 -20.20 10.51
CA PHE A 318 10.58 -20.25 9.82
C PHE A 318 9.52 -19.53 10.65
N SER A 319 8.81 -18.63 9.98
CA SER A 319 7.49 -18.12 10.34
C SER A 319 6.67 -19.20 11.05
N HIS A 320 6.17 -18.88 12.24
CA HIS A 320 5.17 -19.70 12.93
C HIS A 320 3.87 -19.74 12.11
N MET A 321 3.56 -18.64 11.42
CA MET A 321 2.40 -18.49 10.55
C MET A 321 2.44 -19.32 9.26
N LEU A 322 3.62 -19.48 8.67
CA LEU A 322 3.85 -20.19 7.40
C LEU A 322 4.63 -21.50 7.60
N TYR A 323 4.60 -22.03 8.82
CA TYR A 323 5.33 -23.23 9.20
C TYR A 323 4.97 -24.39 8.24
N GLY A 324 6.00 -25.02 7.66
CA GLY A 324 5.85 -26.15 6.73
C GLY A 324 5.76 -25.81 5.24
N ARG A 325 5.63 -24.54 4.82
CA ARG A 325 5.47 -24.16 3.39
C ARG A 325 6.69 -23.41 2.82
N LYS A 326 7.82 -24.13 2.67
CA LYS A 326 9.08 -23.55 2.17
C LYS A 326 8.98 -22.85 0.82
N TRP A 327 8.10 -23.32 -0.08
CA TRP A 327 7.93 -22.71 -1.41
C TRP A 327 7.47 -21.25 -1.34
N VAL A 328 6.68 -20.89 -0.32
CA VAL A 328 6.12 -19.53 -0.15
C VAL A 328 7.24 -18.51 0.01
N TYR A 329 8.31 -18.86 0.73
CA TYR A 329 9.47 -17.99 0.92
C TYR A 329 10.20 -17.72 -0.39
N PHE A 330 10.48 -18.76 -1.18
CA PHE A 330 11.11 -18.60 -2.49
C PHE A 330 10.23 -17.76 -3.43
N TRP A 331 8.91 -17.98 -3.41
CA TRP A 331 7.98 -17.21 -4.21
C TRP A 331 7.91 -15.75 -3.77
N VAL A 332 7.86 -15.44 -2.48
CA VAL A 332 7.83 -14.05 -1.98
C VAL A 332 9.16 -13.34 -2.26
N ILE A 333 10.31 -14.01 -2.06
CA ILE A 333 11.62 -13.43 -2.40
C ILE A 333 11.72 -13.16 -3.90
N GLY A 334 11.38 -14.14 -4.74
CA GLY A 334 11.45 -14.01 -6.20
C GLY A 334 10.49 -12.96 -6.74
N SER A 335 9.22 -12.98 -6.31
CA SER A 335 8.22 -11.98 -6.71
C SER A 335 8.58 -10.58 -6.21
N ASN A 336 9.12 -10.42 -5.01
CA ASN A 336 9.59 -9.11 -4.53
C ASN A 336 10.72 -8.54 -5.38
N LEU A 337 11.68 -9.37 -5.81
CA LEU A 337 12.75 -8.94 -6.71
C LEU A 337 12.19 -8.46 -8.06
N VAL A 338 11.33 -9.27 -8.69
CA VAL A 338 10.72 -8.93 -9.99
C VAL A 338 9.88 -7.65 -9.89
N LEU A 339 9.06 -7.52 -8.84
CA LEU A 339 8.18 -6.36 -8.67
C LEU A 339 8.93 -5.09 -8.28
N ARG A 340 10.11 -5.19 -7.65
CA ARG A 340 10.99 -4.03 -7.44
C ARG A 340 11.58 -3.51 -8.76
N CYS A 341 11.89 -4.40 -9.69
CA CYS A 341 12.31 -3.98 -11.03
C CYS A 341 11.18 -3.25 -11.78
N THR A 342 9.91 -3.63 -11.57
CA THR A 342 8.77 -2.97 -12.24
C THR A 342 8.39 -1.62 -11.62
N TRP A 343 8.72 -1.37 -10.35
CA TRP A 343 8.51 -0.06 -9.71
C TRP A 343 9.18 1.09 -10.47
N THR A 344 10.41 0.88 -10.94
CA THR A 344 11.14 1.87 -11.75
C THR A 344 10.45 2.10 -13.10
N TYR A 345 9.94 1.03 -13.71
CA TYR A 345 9.31 1.05 -15.03
C TYR A 345 8.04 1.91 -15.04
N LYS A 346 7.34 1.99 -13.90
CA LYS A 346 6.16 2.84 -13.66
C LYS A 346 6.36 4.33 -13.92
N LEU A 347 7.59 4.82 -13.70
CA LEU A 347 7.98 6.21 -13.88
C LEU A 347 8.43 6.51 -15.32
N SER A 348 8.54 5.47 -16.16
CA SER A 348 8.91 5.64 -17.56
C SER A 348 7.80 6.34 -18.33
N ALA A 349 8.17 7.41 -19.06
CA ALA A 349 7.24 8.16 -19.91
C ALA A 349 6.48 7.31 -20.91
N HIS A 350 7.10 6.20 -21.35
CA HIS A 350 6.58 5.37 -22.42
C HIS A 350 5.29 4.64 -22.03
N LEU A 351 5.05 4.44 -20.73
CA LEU A 351 3.85 3.76 -20.23
C LEU A 351 2.68 4.68 -19.97
N ARG A 352 2.85 6.01 -20.02
CA ARG A 352 1.76 6.95 -19.68
C ARG A 352 0.59 6.91 -20.66
N HIS A 353 0.79 6.36 -21.86
CA HIS A 353 -0.24 6.16 -22.87
C HIS A 353 -0.98 4.82 -22.69
N ASN A 354 -0.38 3.86 -21.97
CA ASN A 354 -1.01 2.57 -21.67
C ASN A 354 -1.52 2.55 -20.22
N TYR A 355 -2.72 3.09 -20.01
CA TYR A 355 -3.35 3.19 -18.70
C TYR A 355 -3.55 1.82 -18.02
N ILE A 356 -3.77 0.76 -18.80
CA ILE A 356 -3.88 -0.62 -18.29
C ILE A 356 -2.54 -1.09 -17.71
N THR A 357 -1.43 -0.87 -18.40
CA THR A 357 -0.11 -1.24 -17.87
C THR A 357 0.22 -0.45 -16.60
N VAL A 358 -0.08 0.84 -16.56
CA VAL A 358 0.16 1.68 -15.37
C VAL A 358 -0.67 1.19 -14.19
N PHE A 359 -1.93 0.81 -14.41
CA PHE A 359 -2.77 0.19 -13.40
C PHE A 359 -2.15 -1.10 -12.88
N THR A 360 -1.83 -2.02 -13.78
CA THR A 360 -1.33 -3.35 -13.43
C THR A 360 -0.04 -3.22 -12.62
N ILE A 361 0.89 -2.36 -13.01
CA ILE A 361 2.12 -2.13 -12.23
C ILE A 361 1.80 -1.53 -10.86
N ALA A 362 0.85 -0.60 -10.76
CA ALA A 362 0.44 -0.04 -9.47
C ALA A 362 -0.24 -1.08 -8.56
N ALA A 363 -1.10 -1.92 -9.12
CA ALA A 363 -1.76 -3.02 -8.42
C ALA A 363 -0.75 -4.08 -7.95
N LEU A 364 0.25 -4.40 -8.79
CA LEU A 364 1.33 -5.32 -8.43
C LEU A 364 2.22 -4.75 -7.32
N GLU A 365 2.49 -3.45 -7.29
CA GLU A 365 3.23 -2.82 -6.18
C GLU A 365 2.44 -2.87 -4.86
N ILE A 366 1.12 -2.71 -4.90
CA ILE A 366 0.23 -2.92 -3.75
C ILE A 366 0.26 -4.38 -3.31
N PHE A 367 0.22 -5.32 -4.26
CA PHE A 367 0.31 -6.76 -3.97
C PHE A 367 1.65 -7.15 -3.34
N ARG A 368 2.76 -6.57 -3.81
CA ARG A 368 4.09 -6.75 -3.21
C ARG A 368 4.09 -6.33 -1.74
N ARG A 369 3.49 -5.17 -1.43
CA ARG A 369 3.35 -4.70 -0.06
C ARG A 369 2.44 -5.60 0.77
N PHE A 370 1.36 -6.12 0.19
CA PHE A 370 0.50 -7.13 0.82
C PHE A 370 1.29 -8.37 1.26
N GLN A 371 2.19 -8.88 0.41
CA GLN A 371 3.09 -9.99 0.80
C GLN A 371 3.99 -9.60 1.98
N TRP A 372 4.60 -8.41 1.93
CA TRP A 372 5.51 -7.91 2.96
C TRP A 372 4.84 -7.80 4.34
N ILE A 373 3.54 -7.47 4.41
CA ILE A 373 2.79 -7.30 5.65
C ILE A 373 2.82 -8.56 6.51
N PHE A 374 2.66 -9.75 5.92
CA PHE A 374 2.68 -11.01 6.67
C PHE A 374 3.96 -11.19 7.48
N PHE A 375 5.10 -11.07 6.81
CA PHE A 375 6.41 -11.24 7.43
C PHE A 375 6.74 -10.11 8.40
N ARG A 376 6.35 -8.87 8.08
CA ARG A 376 6.65 -7.73 8.95
C ARG A 376 5.91 -7.82 10.29
N VAL A 377 4.60 -8.10 10.25
CA VAL A 377 3.78 -8.21 11.45
C VAL A 377 4.22 -9.39 12.29
N GLU A 378 4.52 -10.53 11.66
CA GLU A 378 5.04 -11.68 12.38
C GLU A 378 6.39 -11.43 13.04
N ASN A 379 7.33 -10.77 12.35
CA ASN A 379 8.62 -10.44 12.90
C ASN A 379 8.48 -9.59 14.17
N GLU A 380 7.58 -8.60 14.17
CA GLU A 380 7.29 -7.82 15.38
C GLU A 380 6.57 -8.63 16.46
N TRP A 381 5.64 -9.51 16.09
CA TRP A 381 4.99 -10.41 17.03
C TRP A 381 6.00 -11.30 17.77
N ILE A 382 6.95 -11.91 17.04
CA ILE A 382 8.02 -12.73 17.60
C ILE A 382 8.90 -11.91 18.55
N LYS A 383 9.29 -10.69 18.15
CA LYS A 383 10.10 -9.80 19.01
C LYS A 383 9.38 -9.42 20.30
N MET A 384 8.07 -9.14 20.23
CA MET A 384 7.28 -8.81 21.41
C MET A 384 7.16 -10.00 22.37
N ASN A 385 6.92 -11.20 21.85
CA ASN A 385 6.84 -12.43 22.66
C ASN A 385 8.19 -12.82 23.27
N ALA A 386 9.29 -12.65 22.53
CA ALA A 386 10.64 -12.89 23.05
C ALA A 386 10.96 -11.95 24.22
N LYS A 387 10.60 -10.67 24.10
CA LYS A 387 10.78 -9.68 25.18
C LYS A 387 9.92 -9.99 26.40
N SER A 388 8.65 -10.39 26.21
CA SER A 388 7.78 -10.75 27.34
C SER A 388 8.28 -12.00 28.06
N ASN A 389 8.76 -13.01 27.31
CA ASN A 389 9.31 -14.22 27.91
C ASN A 389 10.58 -13.92 28.72
N LEU A 390 11.48 -13.06 28.21
CA LEU A 390 12.66 -12.62 28.99
C LEU A 390 12.26 -11.88 30.27
N GLN A 391 11.25 -11.01 30.22
CA GLN A 391 10.76 -10.27 31.38
C GLN A 391 10.16 -11.22 32.43
N LEU A 392 9.37 -12.21 31.99
CA LEU A 392 8.84 -13.25 32.89
C LEU A 392 9.97 -14.04 33.55
N THR A 393 10.96 -14.51 32.78
CA THR A 393 12.11 -15.24 33.36
C THR A 393 12.91 -14.38 34.34
N THR A 394 13.09 -13.09 34.06
CA THR A 394 13.82 -12.18 34.97
C THR A 394 13.04 -11.95 36.27
N ASN A 395 11.72 -11.82 36.17
CA ASN A 395 10.83 -11.67 37.33
C ASN A 395 10.76 -12.94 38.18
N ASP A 396 10.79 -14.12 37.56
CA ASP A 396 10.82 -15.39 38.27
C ASP A 396 12.13 -15.57 39.05
N ILE A 397 13.27 -15.22 38.44
CA ILE A 397 14.59 -15.27 39.12
C ILE A 397 14.62 -14.31 40.31
N THR A 398 14.14 -13.08 40.16
CA THR A 398 14.11 -12.09 41.26
C THR A 398 13.18 -12.52 42.39
N ASN A 399 12.02 -13.10 42.09
CA ASN A 399 11.12 -13.65 43.10
C ASN A 399 11.70 -14.87 43.85
N GLU A 400 12.49 -15.71 43.18
CA GLU A 400 13.20 -16.82 43.83
C GLU A 400 14.34 -16.31 44.73
N GLU A 401 15.10 -15.30 44.30
CA GLU A 401 16.13 -14.64 45.12
C GLU A 401 15.53 -13.98 46.37
N GLU A 402 14.40 -13.28 46.25
CA GLU A 402 13.69 -12.70 47.40
C GLU A 402 13.17 -13.78 48.37
N LYS A 403 12.65 -14.90 47.86
CA LYS A 403 12.25 -16.04 48.71
C LYS A 403 13.44 -16.67 49.44
N LEU A 404 14.59 -16.78 48.79
CA LEU A 404 15.81 -17.31 49.43
C LEU A 404 16.33 -16.35 50.50
N LEU A 405 16.34 -15.04 50.25
CA LEU A 405 16.75 -14.04 51.24
C LEU A 405 15.79 -14.00 52.44
N SER A 406 14.47 -14.02 52.22
CA SER A 406 13.47 -14.05 53.29
C SER A 406 13.50 -15.32 54.15
N SER A 407 13.84 -16.48 53.55
CA SER A 407 13.97 -17.74 54.30
C SER A 407 15.25 -17.81 55.13
N THR A 408 16.24 -16.96 54.84
CA THR A 408 17.48 -16.86 55.61
C THR A 408 17.32 -15.94 56.83
N GLU A 409 16.41 -14.96 56.79
CA GLU A 409 16.14 -14.03 57.90
C GLU A 409 15.25 -14.62 59.02
N HIS A 410 14.61 -15.77 58.80
CA HIS A 410 13.76 -16.44 59.81
C HIS A 410 14.45 -17.52 60.65
N ASN A 411 15.78 -17.66 60.57
CA ASN A 411 16.57 -18.60 61.37
C ASN A 411 17.59 -17.91 62.29
N VAL A 412 17.14 -16.94 63.11
CA VAL A 412 17.95 -16.40 64.23
C VAL A 412 17.16 -16.47 65.53
#